data_AF-A0A6P7GP19-F1
#
_entry.id   AF-A0A6P7GP19-F1
#
_cell.length_a   1.000
_cell.length_b   1.000
_cell.length_c   1.000
_cell.angle_alpha   90.00
_cell.angle_beta   90.00
_cell.angle_gamma   90.00
#
_symmetry.space_group_name_H-M   'P 1'
#
loop_
_entity.id
_entity.type
_entity.pdbx_description
1 polymer ?
#
loop_
_entity_poly.entity_id
_entity_poly.type
_entity_poly.pdbx_seq_one_letter_code
_entity_poly.pdbx_strand_id
1 'polypeptide(L)'
;MAFIVPDKVLESLICTFCHKYLSVKPTTVYPNRDVECGRCVMADKQEKQRAAVESLYGKIAEKCVFKCINRFDGCRELLTYSQVLDHEKVCLENIHKCPICYEEMTSFMMLRHFHSNHKDAILDSSAFPFNLKHYLETTGIYIYQEEDNTTFFF
;
A
#
# COMPACT_ATOMS: atom_id res chain seq x y z
N MET A 1 7.71 17.60 16.15
CA MET A 1 7.44 16.15 16.23
C MET A 1 6.75 15.73 14.95
N ALA A 2 7.21 14.66 14.32
CA ALA A 2 6.62 14.15 13.09
C ALA A 2 5.81 12.89 13.42
N PHE A 3 4.60 12.78 12.87
CA PHE A 3 3.68 11.68 13.16
C PHE A 3 3.79 10.59 12.08
N ILE A 4 4.02 9.35 12.48
CA ILE A 4 4.01 8.22 11.54
C ILE A 4 2.54 7.88 11.25
N VAL A 5 2.17 7.85 9.97
CA VAL A 5 0.81 7.51 9.55
C VAL A 5 0.59 5.99 9.73
N PRO A 6 -0.45 5.55 10.47
CA PRO A 6 -0.77 4.13 10.62
C PRO A 6 -1.22 3.49 9.29
N ASP A 7 -0.99 2.19 9.14
CA ASP A 7 -1.23 1.44 7.89
C ASP A 7 -2.66 1.53 7.39
N LYS A 8 -3.64 1.28 8.28
CA LYS A 8 -5.06 1.37 7.95
C LYS A 8 -5.46 2.75 7.41
N VAL A 9 -4.81 3.80 7.92
CA VAL A 9 -5.05 5.18 7.46
C VAL A 9 -4.37 5.40 6.12
N LEU A 10 -3.11 4.95 5.98
CA LEU A 10 -2.34 5.06 4.75
C LEU A 10 -3.01 4.37 3.56
N GLU A 11 -3.58 3.18 3.77
CA GLU A 11 -4.35 2.42 2.78
C GLU A 11 -5.67 3.09 2.38
N SER A 12 -6.20 4.01 3.19
CA SER A 12 -7.37 4.82 2.82
C SER A 12 -7.00 6.11 2.07
N LEU A 13 -5.76 6.56 2.21
CA LEU A 13 -5.25 7.81 1.63
C LEU A 13 -4.56 7.53 0.29
N ILE A 14 -5.35 7.17 -0.71
CA ILE A 14 -4.86 6.78 -2.05
C ILE A 14 -5.31 7.80 -3.11
N CYS A 15 -4.44 8.11 -4.05
CA CYS A 15 -4.76 8.91 -5.24
C CYS A 15 -5.71 8.15 -6.17
N THR A 16 -6.78 8.80 -6.62
CA THR A 16 -7.72 8.20 -7.59
C THR A 16 -7.04 7.87 -8.93
N PHE A 17 -6.02 8.63 -9.32
CA PHE A 17 -5.44 8.56 -10.66
C PHE A 17 -4.24 7.61 -10.78
N CYS A 18 -3.28 7.67 -9.86
CA CYS A 18 -2.11 6.80 -9.90
C CYS A 18 -2.18 5.62 -8.94
N HIS A 19 -3.23 5.55 -8.11
CA HIS A 19 -3.41 4.52 -7.09
C HIS A 19 -2.22 4.36 -6.12
N LYS A 20 -1.38 5.39 -5.96
CA LYS A 20 -0.34 5.46 -4.93
C LYS A 20 -0.83 6.28 -3.73
N TYR A 21 -0.15 6.20 -2.59
CA TYR A 21 -0.51 6.98 -1.40
C TYR A 21 -0.58 8.48 -1.70
N LEU A 22 -1.38 9.23 -0.95
CA LEU A 22 -1.39 10.70 -0.97
C LEU A 22 -0.20 11.22 -0.14
N SER A 23 1.01 10.98 -0.65
CA SER A 23 2.28 11.24 0.06
C SER A 23 3.15 12.32 -0.61
N VAL A 24 2.65 12.99 -1.65
CA VAL A 24 3.34 14.04 -2.41
C VAL A 24 2.42 15.23 -2.64
N LYS A 25 2.94 16.44 -2.41
CA LYS A 25 2.21 17.71 -2.59
C LYS A 25 2.23 18.21 -4.04
N PRO A 26 1.22 19.00 -4.47
CA PRO A 26 -0.02 19.31 -3.73
C PRO A 26 -0.99 18.12 -3.74
N THR A 27 -1.90 18.07 -2.77
CA THR A 27 -3.04 17.12 -2.80
C THR A 27 -4.30 17.90 -3.09
N THR A 28 -4.95 17.62 -4.22
CA THR A 28 -6.13 18.34 -4.69
C THR A 28 -7.37 17.46 -4.65
N VAL A 29 -8.53 18.07 -4.39
CA VAL A 29 -9.83 17.40 -4.37
C VAL A 29 -10.72 18.05 -5.41
N TYR A 30 -11.41 17.20 -6.18
CA TYR A 30 -12.33 17.61 -7.24
C TYR A 30 -13.80 17.53 -6.76
N PRO A 31 -14.75 18.21 -7.40
CA PRO A 31 -16.17 18.18 -7.03
C PRO A 31 -16.80 16.77 -7.06
N ASN A 32 -16.27 15.89 -7.90
CA ASN A 32 -16.68 14.47 -7.99
C ASN A 32 -16.08 13.60 -6.87
N ARG A 33 -15.38 14.20 -5.89
CA ARG A 33 -14.66 13.56 -4.78
C ARG A 33 -13.39 12.82 -5.18
N ASP A 34 -12.94 12.95 -6.41
CA ASP A 34 -11.63 12.43 -6.79
C ASP A 34 -10.54 13.19 -6.05
N VAL A 35 -9.53 12.46 -5.60
CA VAL A 35 -8.38 13.02 -4.91
C VAL A 35 -7.14 12.74 -5.73
N GLU A 36 -6.41 13.80 -6.04
CA GLU A 36 -5.22 13.76 -6.86
C GLU A 36 -3.99 14.14 -6.05
N CYS A 37 -2.91 13.39 -6.25
CA CYS A 37 -1.63 13.65 -5.58
C CYS A 37 -0.70 14.49 -6.46
N GLY A 38 0.36 15.02 -5.84
CA GLY A 38 1.29 15.91 -6.54
C GLY A 38 2.05 15.26 -7.69
N ARG A 39 2.15 13.92 -7.72
CA ARG A 39 2.70 13.20 -8.88
C ARG A 39 1.86 13.43 -10.14
N CYS A 40 0.54 13.34 -10.01
CA CYS A 40 -0.40 13.43 -11.13
C CYS A 40 -0.60 14.88 -11.57
N VAL A 41 -0.71 15.81 -10.61
CA VAL A 41 -0.83 17.25 -10.90
C VAL A 41 0.35 17.75 -11.75
N MET A 42 1.57 17.27 -11.47
CA MET A 42 2.77 17.69 -12.20
C MET A 42 2.85 17.12 -13.63
N ALA A 43 2.16 16.01 -13.90
CA ALA A 43 2.13 15.36 -15.20
C ALA A 43 1.09 15.99 -16.15
N ASP A 44 -0.03 16.51 -15.61
CA ASP A 44 -1.19 16.94 -16.39
C ASP A 44 -1.33 18.48 -16.39
N LYS A 45 -0.41 19.17 -17.10
CA LYS A 45 -0.22 20.63 -16.98
C LYS A 45 -1.26 21.53 -17.67
N GLN A 46 -2.31 21.03 -18.34
CA GLN A 46 -3.03 21.90 -19.29
C GLN A 46 -4.56 22.10 -19.18
N GLU A 47 -5.39 21.31 -18.49
CA GLU A 47 -6.86 21.56 -18.58
C GLU A 47 -7.71 21.46 -17.30
N LYS A 48 -7.21 20.90 -16.19
CA LYS A 48 -8.07 20.54 -15.03
C LYS A 48 -8.17 21.56 -13.89
N GLN A 49 -7.54 22.72 -14.00
CA GLN A 49 -7.37 23.65 -12.87
C GLN A 49 -8.62 24.42 -12.43
N ARG A 50 -9.73 24.40 -13.18
CA ARG A 50 -10.85 25.33 -12.90
C ARG A 50 -11.78 24.92 -11.75
N ALA A 51 -11.68 23.70 -11.21
CA ALA A 51 -12.57 23.24 -10.13
C ALA A 51 -11.86 22.48 -8.99
N ALA A 52 -10.55 22.25 -9.07
CA ALA A 52 -9.80 21.53 -8.05
C ALA A 52 -9.41 22.46 -6.90
N VAL A 53 -9.63 22.03 -5.66
CA VAL A 53 -9.22 22.77 -4.45
C VAL A 53 -8.11 22.03 -3.72
N GLU A 54 -7.16 22.75 -3.14
CA GLU A 54 -6.13 22.16 -2.31
C GLU A 54 -6.75 21.60 -1.01
N SER A 55 -6.43 20.35 -0.70
CA SER A 55 -6.95 19.67 0.49
C SER A 55 -6.30 20.18 1.77
N LEU A 56 -7.09 20.33 2.83
CA LEU A 56 -6.56 20.53 4.19
C LEU A 56 -5.62 19.39 4.62
N TYR A 57 -5.83 18.19 4.09
CA TYR A 57 -4.95 17.05 4.30
C TYR A 57 -3.49 17.37 3.94
N GLY A 58 -3.24 18.10 2.85
CA GLY A 58 -1.87 18.43 2.43
C GLY A 58 -1.07 19.14 3.52
N LYS A 59 -1.72 20.08 4.24
CA LYS A 59 -1.10 20.81 5.37
C LYS A 59 -0.81 19.92 6.57
N ILE A 60 -1.68 18.95 6.84
CA ILE A 60 -1.49 17.96 7.91
C ILE A 60 -0.34 17.01 7.54
N ALA A 61 -0.34 16.56 6.29
CA ALA A 61 0.59 15.59 5.75
C ALA A 61 2.04 16.10 5.72
N GLU A 62 2.26 17.42 5.63
CA GLU A 62 3.59 18.04 5.80
C GLU A 62 4.22 17.78 7.18
N LYS A 63 3.43 17.45 8.20
CA LYS A 63 3.91 17.09 9.55
C LYS A 63 3.95 15.58 9.77
N CYS A 64 3.63 14.79 8.75
CA CYS A 64 3.59 13.34 8.80
C CYS A 64 4.84 12.71 8.17
N VAL A 65 5.08 11.46 8.57
CA VAL A 65 6.07 10.57 7.97
C VAL A 65 5.33 9.35 7.43
N PHE A 66 5.67 8.99 6.20
CA PHE A 66 5.02 7.97 5.41
C PHE A 66 5.93 6.75 5.29
N LYS A 67 5.37 5.56 5.45
CA LYS A 67 6.05 4.34 5.04
C LYS A 67 6.16 4.32 3.52
N CYS A 68 7.29 3.84 2.99
CA CYS A 68 7.47 3.67 1.56
C CYS A 68 6.33 2.82 0.95
N ILE A 69 5.91 3.15 -0.27
CA ILE A 69 4.91 2.38 -1.02
C ILE A 69 5.40 0.98 -1.38
N ASN A 70 6.71 0.84 -1.62
CA ASN A 70 7.38 -0.43 -1.90
C ASN A 70 7.77 -1.19 -0.61
N ARG A 71 7.09 -0.93 0.51
CA ARG A 71 7.29 -1.67 1.76
C ARG A 71 7.07 -3.17 1.64
N PHE A 72 6.16 -3.57 0.75
CA PHE A 72 5.87 -4.96 0.47
C PHE A 72 6.96 -5.64 -0.38
N ASP A 73 7.83 -4.83 -0.99
CA ASP A 73 9.08 -5.28 -1.62
C ASP A 73 10.28 -5.28 -0.64
N GLY A 74 10.04 -4.97 0.64
CA GLY A 74 11.05 -4.96 1.70
C GLY A 74 11.61 -3.57 2.05
N CYS A 75 11.14 -2.48 1.42
CA CYS A 75 11.60 -1.14 1.78
C CYS A 75 11.04 -0.68 3.14
N ARG A 76 11.91 -0.45 4.13
CA ARG A 76 11.52 -0.04 5.50
C ARG A 76 11.66 1.47 5.76
N GLU A 77 11.96 2.26 4.73
CA GLU A 77 12.20 3.70 4.87
C GLU A 77 10.93 4.47 5.31
N LEU A 78 11.16 5.45 6.17
CA LEU A 78 10.16 6.39 6.66
C LEU A 78 10.45 7.77 6.09
N LEU A 79 9.52 8.27 5.26
CA LEU A 79 9.75 9.38 4.36
C LEU A 79 8.84 10.55 4.69
N THR A 80 9.40 11.74 4.80
CA THR A 80 8.62 12.98 4.83
C THR A 80 8.07 13.31 3.44
N TYR A 81 7.06 14.19 3.38
CA TYR A 81 6.43 14.63 2.13
C TYR A 81 7.43 15.11 1.06
N SER A 82 8.54 15.73 1.47
CA SER A 82 9.60 16.19 0.56
C SER A 82 10.53 15.08 0.09
N GLN A 83 10.68 14.00 0.87
CA GLN A 83 11.62 12.91 0.57
C GLN A 83 11.01 11.83 -0.32
N VAL A 84 9.70 11.65 -0.27
CA VAL A 84 9.00 10.56 -1.00
C VAL A 84 9.36 10.55 -2.47
N LEU A 85 9.27 11.70 -3.15
CA LEU A 85 9.46 11.77 -4.60
C LEU A 85 10.91 11.48 -5.02
N ASP A 86 11.88 11.86 -4.20
CA ASP A 86 13.29 11.56 -4.48
C ASP A 86 13.64 10.11 -4.14
N HIS A 87 13.07 9.57 -3.06
CA HIS A 87 13.22 8.17 -2.70
C HIS A 87 12.64 7.24 -3.76
N GLU A 88 11.44 7.54 -4.29
CA GLU A 88 10.79 6.72 -5.33
C GLU A 88 11.63 6.60 -6.62
N LYS A 89 12.57 7.52 -6.89
CA LYS A 89 13.48 7.43 -8.06
C LYS A 89 14.55 6.35 -7.92
N VAL A 90 14.90 6.00 -6.69
CA VAL A 90 15.99 5.07 -6.36
C VAL A 90 15.51 3.83 -5.62
N CYS A 91 14.26 3.84 -5.15
CA CYS A 91 13.64 2.71 -4.50
C CYS A 91 13.27 1.63 -5.52
N LEU A 92 13.62 0.39 -5.22
CA LEU A 92 13.27 -0.74 -6.06
C LEU A 92 11.76 -0.99 -5.99
N GLU A 93 11.08 -0.90 -7.12
CA GLU A 93 9.68 -1.30 -7.31
C GLU A 93 9.68 -2.62 -8.09
N ASN A 94 9.08 -3.67 -7.54
CA ASN A 94 8.95 -4.94 -8.24
C ASN A 94 7.54 -5.11 -8.82
N ILE A 95 7.48 -5.76 -9.97
CA ILE A 95 6.24 -6.24 -10.58
C ILE A 95 6.11 -7.72 -10.23
N HIS A 96 4.97 -8.07 -9.65
CA HIS A 96 4.63 -9.42 -9.25
C HIS A 96 3.46 -9.94 -10.07
N LYS A 97 3.46 -11.25 -10.26
CA LYS A 97 2.40 -11.95 -10.98
C LYS A 97 1.46 -12.59 -9.98
N CYS A 98 0.16 -12.33 -10.10
CA CYS A 98 -0.85 -12.98 -9.27
C CYS A 98 -0.78 -14.50 -9.45
N PRO A 99 -0.71 -15.30 -8.37
CA PRO A 99 -0.61 -16.76 -8.46
C PRO A 99 -1.90 -17.43 -8.93
N ILE A 100 -3.04 -16.75 -8.89
CA ILE A 100 -4.36 -17.30 -9.23
C ILE A 100 -4.75 -16.94 -10.66
N CYS A 101 -4.73 -15.65 -11.00
CA CYS A 101 -5.19 -15.16 -12.30
C CYS A 101 -4.06 -14.67 -13.23
N TYR A 102 -2.81 -14.72 -12.77
CA TYR A 102 -1.62 -14.39 -13.57
C TYR A 102 -1.52 -12.93 -14.03
N GLU A 103 -2.34 -12.03 -13.48
CA GLU A 103 -2.24 -10.59 -13.70
C GLU A 103 -0.95 -10.03 -13.08
N GLU A 104 -0.25 -9.15 -13.81
CA GLU A 104 0.98 -8.51 -13.33
C GLU A 104 0.67 -7.15 -12.69
N MET A 105 1.23 -6.90 -11.51
CA MET A 105 1.03 -5.66 -10.78
C MET A 105 2.10 -5.42 -9.73
N THR A 106 2.18 -4.19 -9.21
CA THR A 106 3.09 -3.86 -8.11
C THR A 106 2.65 -4.53 -6.81
N SER A 107 3.59 -4.74 -5.88
CA SER A 107 3.30 -5.33 -4.56
C SER A 107 2.21 -4.61 -3.81
N PHE A 108 2.18 -3.29 -3.91
CA PHE A 108 1.17 -2.47 -3.28
C PHE A 108 -0.25 -2.76 -3.81
N MET A 109 -0.38 -3.03 -5.11
CA MET A 109 -1.67 -3.36 -5.72
C MET A 109 -2.11 -4.80 -5.44
N MET A 110 -1.18 -5.69 -5.13
CA MET A 110 -1.47 -7.11 -4.88
C MET A 110 -2.53 -7.29 -3.79
N LEU A 111 -2.39 -6.64 -2.63
CA LEU A 111 -3.38 -6.74 -1.55
C LEU A 111 -4.78 -6.33 -2.03
N ARG A 112 -4.89 -5.18 -2.69
CA ARG A 112 -6.17 -4.68 -3.21
C ARG A 112 -6.78 -5.64 -4.24
N HIS A 113 -5.95 -6.19 -5.12
CA HIS A 113 -6.36 -7.17 -6.12
C HIS A 113 -6.94 -8.43 -5.49
N PHE A 114 -6.30 -8.96 -4.45
CA PHE A 114 -6.85 -10.09 -3.71
C PHE A 114 -8.20 -9.74 -3.08
N HIS A 115 -8.32 -8.57 -2.45
CA HIS A 115 -9.59 -8.12 -1.85
C HIS A 115 -10.73 -7.92 -2.86
N SER A 116 -10.43 -7.57 -4.11
CA SER A 116 -11.46 -7.37 -5.14
C SER A 116 -11.79 -8.64 -5.92
N ASN A 117 -10.77 -9.39 -6.33
CA ASN A 117 -10.88 -10.44 -7.34
C ASN A 117 -10.78 -11.86 -6.76
N HIS A 118 -10.18 -12.00 -5.58
CA HIS A 118 -9.91 -13.29 -4.94
C HIS A 118 -10.27 -13.25 -3.45
N LYS A 119 -11.49 -12.79 -3.14
CA LYS A 119 -11.98 -12.67 -1.75
C LYS A 119 -11.84 -13.96 -0.96
N ASP A 120 -12.07 -15.10 -1.62
CA ASP A 120 -11.98 -16.43 -1.02
C ASP A 120 -10.54 -16.87 -0.72
N ALA A 121 -9.55 -16.19 -1.28
CA ALA A 121 -8.13 -16.44 -1.02
C ALA A 121 -7.56 -15.61 0.14
N ILE A 122 -8.36 -14.72 0.74
CA ILE A 122 -7.96 -13.93 1.89
C ILE A 122 -8.42 -14.60 3.17
N LEU A 123 -7.48 -14.83 4.07
CA LEU A 123 -7.75 -15.25 5.43
C LEU A 123 -8.22 -14.03 6.25
N ASP A 124 -9.53 -13.80 6.25
CA ASP A 124 -10.17 -12.70 7.01
C ASP A 124 -10.46 -13.08 8.48
N SER A 125 -10.20 -14.34 8.85
CA SER A 125 -10.35 -14.86 10.21
C SER A 125 -8.98 -15.10 10.84
N SER A 126 -8.86 -14.76 12.12
CA SER A 126 -7.68 -15.10 12.94
C SER A 126 -7.51 -16.61 13.18
N ALA A 127 -8.46 -17.42 12.71
CA ALA A 127 -8.40 -18.87 12.72
C ALA A 127 -8.42 -19.40 11.29
N PHE A 128 -7.37 -20.13 10.91
CA PHE A 128 -7.34 -20.95 9.71
C PHE A 128 -7.60 -22.41 10.11
N PRO A 129 -8.60 -23.10 9.55
CA PRO A 129 -8.81 -24.52 9.82
C PRO A 129 -7.71 -25.34 9.13
N PHE A 130 -6.74 -25.81 9.91
CA PHE A 130 -5.70 -26.72 9.42
C PHE A 130 -6.18 -28.17 9.47
N ASN A 131 -6.32 -28.81 8.30
CA ASN A 131 -6.80 -30.20 8.23
C ASN A 131 -5.64 -31.18 8.41
N LEU A 132 -5.49 -31.67 9.66
CA LEU A 132 -4.45 -32.62 10.06
C LEU A 132 -4.59 -34.03 9.46
N LYS A 133 -5.70 -34.35 8.76
CA LYS A 133 -5.94 -35.71 8.24
C LYS A 133 -4.95 -36.13 7.16
N HIS A 134 -4.29 -35.18 6.50
CA HIS A 134 -3.29 -35.46 5.46
C HIS A 134 -1.86 -35.69 6.01
N TYR A 135 -1.63 -35.46 7.30
CA TYR A 135 -0.29 -35.38 7.91
C TYR A 135 -0.10 -36.38 9.06
N LEU A 136 -0.86 -37.49 9.06
CA LEU A 136 -0.81 -38.51 10.12
C LEU A 136 0.57 -39.20 10.26
N GLU A 137 1.49 -38.98 9.32
CA GLU A 137 2.85 -39.52 9.34
C GLU A 137 3.92 -38.55 9.86
N THR A 138 3.63 -37.25 10.01
CA THR A 138 4.61 -36.27 10.52
C THR A 138 4.55 -36.20 12.05
N THR A 139 5.67 -36.49 12.70
CA THR A 139 5.82 -36.63 14.17
C THR A 139 5.76 -35.31 14.96
N GLY A 140 5.42 -34.19 14.32
CA GLY A 140 5.21 -32.90 14.98
C GLY A 140 5.06 -31.77 13.96
N ILE A 141 4.29 -30.75 14.33
CA ILE A 141 4.19 -29.50 13.59
C ILE A 141 4.94 -28.45 14.39
N TYR A 142 5.86 -27.73 13.76
CA TYR A 142 6.63 -26.67 14.40
C TYR A 142 6.12 -25.32 13.89
N ILE A 143 5.72 -24.46 14.83
CA ILE A 143 5.34 -23.09 14.54
C ILE A 143 6.57 -22.23 14.83
N TYR A 144 7.14 -21.63 13.79
CA TYR A 144 8.22 -20.67 13.94
C TYR A 144 7.66 -19.25 13.86
N GLN A 145 7.87 -18.47 14.92
CA GLN A 145 7.51 -17.06 14.99
C GLN A 145 8.81 -16.25 14.95
N GLU A 146 9.00 -15.46 13.91
CA GLU A 146 10.10 -14.52 13.81
C GLU A 146 9.70 -13.18 14.48
N GLU A 147 10.69 -12.42 14.98
CA GLU A 147 10.48 -11.16 15.72
C GLU A 147 9.61 -10.12 14.95
N ASP A 148 9.50 -10.26 13.62
CA ASP A 148 8.70 -9.40 12.73
C ASP A 148 7.21 -9.83 12.60
N ASN A 149 6.71 -10.69 13.50
CA ASN A 149 5.29 -11.09 13.59
C ASN A 149 4.78 -11.93 12.40
N THR A 150 5.69 -12.51 11.62
CA THR A 150 5.40 -13.46 10.54
C THR A 150 5.48 -14.89 11.08
N THR A 151 4.41 -15.67 10.83
CA THR A 151 4.35 -17.09 11.21
C THR A 151 4.48 -17.95 9.96
N PHE A 152 5.41 -18.91 9.97
CA PHE A 152 5.58 -19.89 8.90
C PHE A 152 5.13 -21.27 9.36
N PHE A 153 4.53 -22.04 8.44
CA PHE A 153 4.19 -23.45 8.64
C PHE A 153 5.23 -24.31 7.92
N PHE A 154 5.89 -25.21 8.65
CA PHE A 154 6.80 -26.24 8.14
C PHE A 154 6.19 -27.62 8.34
#